data_AF-A0A2G9WQF5-F1
#
_entry.id   AF-A0A2G9WQF5-F1
#
_cell.length_a   1.000
_cell.length_b   1.000
_cell.length_c   1.000
_cell.angle_alpha   90.00
_cell.angle_beta   90.00
_cell.angle_gamma   90.00
#
_symmetry.space_group_name_H-M   'P 1'
#
loop_
_entity.id
_entity.type
_entity.pdbx_description
1 polymer ?
#
loop_
_entity_poly.entity_id
_entity_poly.type
_entity_poly.pdbx_seq_one_letter_code
_entity_poly.pdbx_strand_id
1 'polypeptide(L)'
;MGSATETFYDVIRRQGITRRSFVKFCNLTAASLGLGPVAATEMARALETKPRIPVIWMHGLECTCCSESFIRSAHPLVKDVVLSMVSLDYDDTLMAAAGHQADEILQETREKYKGGYILAVEGNPPLNEDGMYCIDGGRPFVEKLREMAGDAMAVIAWGACASWGCVQAAKPNPTQAVPIDKVIRDKPIIKVPGCPPIAEVMTGVISYIVTFGKMPELDRQGRPKMFYSQRIHDKCYRRPHFDAGQFVESWDDDSARKGYCLYKVGCKGPTTYNACSTVRWNGGVSFPIQSGHGCIGCSEEGFWDKGSFYDRLTTIRQFGVEATADQIGLAAAGAVVAGVAVHTAATAVKRLTSKHDHHRRNEPHDQQ
;
A
#
# COMPACT_ATOMS: atom_id res chain seq x y z
N MET A 1 -18.12 -33.69 -28.70
CA MET A 1 -19.03 -33.38 -27.58
C MET A 1 -18.34 -32.33 -26.73
N GLY A 2 -18.77 -31.07 -26.81
CA GLY A 2 -18.15 -29.99 -26.04
C GLY A 2 -18.37 -30.24 -24.55
N SER A 3 -17.28 -30.41 -23.79
CA SER A 3 -17.31 -30.42 -22.34
C SER A 3 -17.96 -29.12 -21.88
N ALA A 4 -19.12 -29.20 -21.22
CA ALA A 4 -19.74 -28.02 -20.63
C ALA A 4 -18.74 -27.36 -19.68
N THR A 5 -18.48 -26.06 -19.85
CA THR A 5 -17.51 -25.35 -19.03
C THR A 5 -17.99 -25.33 -17.59
N GLU A 6 -17.28 -26.05 -16.72
CA GLU A 6 -17.64 -26.25 -15.31
C GLU A 6 -17.68 -24.91 -14.56
N THR A 7 -18.77 -24.64 -13.83
CA THR A 7 -18.88 -23.43 -13.00
C THR A 7 -18.11 -23.59 -11.69
N PHE A 8 -17.85 -22.48 -10.98
CA PHE A 8 -17.26 -22.55 -9.63
C PHE A 8 -18.09 -23.46 -8.71
N TYR A 9 -19.42 -23.34 -8.74
CA TYR A 9 -20.29 -24.08 -7.83
C TYR A 9 -20.23 -25.59 -8.11
N ASP A 10 -20.10 -26.00 -9.37
CA ASP A 10 -19.96 -27.41 -9.72
C ASP A 10 -18.69 -28.03 -9.10
N VAL A 11 -17.55 -27.33 -9.21
CA VAL A 11 -16.26 -27.77 -8.65
C VAL A 11 -16.34 -27.96 -7.13
N ILE A 12 -16.81 -26.95 -6.41
CA ILE A 12 -16.82 -27.01 -4.94
C ILE A 12 -17.83 -28.04 -4.42
N ARG A 13 -18.93 -28.28 -5.13
CA ARG A 13 -19.91 -29.32 -4.78
C ARG A 13 -19.31 -30.71 -4.96
N ARG A 14 -18.51 -30.93 -6.00
CA ARG A 14 -17.75 -32.18 -6.21
C ARG A 14 -16.70 -32.43 -5.14
N GLN A 15 -16.11 -31.38 -4.58
CA GLN A 15 -15.17 -31.47 -3.44
C GLN A 15 -15.87 -31.64 -2.08
N GLY A 16 -17.20 -31.81 -2.05
CA GLY A 16 -17.96 -32.03 -0.82
C GLY A 16 -18.31 -30.77 -0.03
N ILE A 17 -18.08 -29.57 -0.59
CA ILE A 17 -18.40 -28.30 0.09
C ILE A 17 -19.93 -28.09 0.09
N THR A 18 -20.49 -27.78 1.25
CA THR A 18 -21.94 -27.53 1.40
C THR A 18 -22.34 -26.16 0.83
N ARG A 19 -23.59 -26.03 0.38
CA ARG A 19 -24.14 -24.72 -0.04
C ARG A 19 -24.03 -23.66 1.06
N ARG A 20 -24.17 -24.05 2.33
CA ARG A 20 -24.01 -23.14 3.48
C ARG A 20 -22.57 -22.60 3.57
N SER A 21 -21.57 -23.47 3.42
CA SER A 21 -20.16 -23.07 3.42
C SER A 21 -19.84 -22.13 2.26
N PHE A 22 -20.42 -22.40 1.07
CA PHE A 22 -20.29 -21.54 -0.11
C PHE A 22 -20.87 -20.14 0.10
N VAL A 23 -22.09 -20.03 0.63
CA VAL A 23 -22.70 -18.72 0.92
C VAL A 23 -21.89 -17.98 1.99
N LYS A 24 -21.38 -18.67 3.01
CA LYS A 24 -20.50 -18.09 4.02
C LYS A 24 -19.22 -17.53 3.40
N PHE A 25 -18.63 -18.26 2.45
CA PHE A 25 -17.47 -17.78 1.68
C PHE A 25 -17.80 -16.48 0.93
N CYS A 26 -18.90 -16.45 0.17
CA CYS A 26 -19.30 -15.24 -0.57
C CYS A 26 -19.54 -14.03 0.35
N ASN A 27 -20.15 -14.26 1.52
CA ASN A 27 -20.36 -13.21 2.53
C ASN A 27 -19.05 -12.69 3.12
N LEU A 28 -18.11 -13.59 3.48
CA LEU A 28 -16.81 -13.21 4.03
C LEU A 28 -15.97 -12.44 3.02
N THR A 29 -15.95 -12.90 1.76
CA THR A 29 -15.23 -12.21 0.68
C THR A 29 -15.85 -10.85 0.38
N ALA A 30 -17.18 -10.73 0.28
CA ALA A 30 -17.81 -9.42 0.10
C ALA A 30 -17.49 -8.46 1.25
N ALA A 31 -17.53 -8.94 2.50
CA ALA A 31 -17.19 -8.15 3.67
C ALA A 31 -15.72 -7.71 3.70
N SER A 32 -14.76 -8.59 3.34
CA SER A 32 -13.34 -8.23 3.30
C SER A 32 -13.04 -7.15 2.24
N LEU A 33 -13.86 -7.07 1.20
CA LEU A 33 -13.81 -6.04 0.18
C LEU A 33 -14.57 -4.75 0.56
N GLY A 34 -15.14 -4.68 1.75
CA GLY A 34 -15.97 -3.56 2.18
C GLY A 34 -17.27 -3.43 1.36
N LEU A 35 -17.72 -4.51 0.73
CA LEU A 35 -18.93 -4.53 -0.08
C LEU A 35 -20.13 -4.95 0.78
N GLY A 36 -21.31 -4.40 0.46
CA GLY A 36 -22.55 -4.70 1.17
C GLY A 36 -23.14 -6.10 0.88
N PRO A 37 -24.20 -6.50 1.59
CA PRO A 37 -24.82 -7.83 1.45
C PRO A 37 -25.31 -8.16 0.02
N VAL A 38 -25.68 -7.14 -0.75
CA VAL A 38 -26.07 -7.30 -2.17
C VAL A 38 -24.91 -7.87 -2.98
N ALA A 39 -23.69 -7.39 -2.78
CA ALA A 39 -22.51 -7.87 -3.49
C ALA A 39 -22.20 -9.34 -3.15
N ALA A 40 -22.46 -9.78 -1.92
CA ALA A 40 -22.32 -11.18 -1.54
C ALA A 40 -23.30 -12.08 -2.31
N THR A 41 -24.51 -11.60 -2.56
CA THR A 41 -25.51 -12.31 -3.37
C THR A 41 -25.10 -12.34 -4.85
N GLU A 42 -24.60 -11.22 -5.38
CA GLU A 42 -24.08 -11.16 -6.76
C GLU A 42 -22.87 -12.07 -6.95
N MET A 43 -21.98 -12.14 -5.96
CA MET A 43 -20.83 -13.05 -5.94
C MET A 43 -21.29 -14.50 -5.94
N ALA A 44 -22.23 -14.88 -5.07
CA ALA A 44 -22.80 -16.23 -5.07
C ALA A 44 -23.39 -16.58 -6.44
N ARG A 45 -24.16 -15.66 -7.04
CA ARG A 45 -24.74 -15.88 -8.37
C ARG A 45 -23.67 -16.02 -9.46
N ALA A 46 -22.65 -15.16 -9.45
CA ALA A 46 -21.56 -15.22 -10.42
C ALA A 46 -20.82 -16.55 -10.35
N LEU A 47 -20.51 -17.01 -9.14
CA LEU A 47 -19.83 -18.27 -8.90
C LEU A 47 -20.73 -19.50 -9.17
N GLU A 48 -22.05 -19.38 -9.06
CA GLU A 48 -23.00 -20.44 -9.45
C GLU A 48 -23.19 -20.57 -10.98
N THR A 49 -22.94 -19.50 -11.75
CA THR A 49 -23.40 -19.44 -13.15
C THR A 49 -22.32 -19.18 -14.17
N LYS A 50 -21.15 -18.69 -13.77
CA LYS A 50 -20.05 -18.37 -14.69
C LYS A 50 -18.97 -19.44 -14.63
N PRO A 51 -18.35 -19.77 -15.78
CA PRO A 51 -17.12 -20.56 -15.78
C PRO A 51 -15.99 -19.77 -15.12
N ARG A 52 -14.99 -20.49 -14.62
CA ARG A 52 -13.77 -19.89 -14.05
C ARG A 52 -13.00 -19.14 -15.15
N ILE A 53 -12.57 -17.92 -14.86
CA ILE A 53 -11.81 -17.10 -15.81
C ILE A 53 -10.39 -17.68 -15.93
N PRO A 54 -9.89 -17.98 -17.15
CA PRO A 54 -8.51 -18.40 -17.37
C PRO A 54 -7.53 -17.28 -17.03
N VAL A 55 -6.46 -17.63 -16.34
CA VAL A 55 -5.38 -16.73 -15.94
C VAL A 55 -4.05 -17.34 -16.34
N ILE A 56 -3.26 -16.55 -17.06
CA ILE A 56 -1.84 -16.81 -17.32
C ILE A 56 -1.06 -15.86 -16.43
N TRP A 57 -0.21 -16.38 -15.54
CA TRP A 57 0.67 -15.61 -14.68
C TRP A 57 2.11 -15.73 -15.18
N MET A 58 2.68 -14.63 -15.67
CA MET A 58 4.04 -14.59 -16.21
C MET A 58 4.99 -13.82 -15.29
N HIS A 59 6.26 -14.22 -15.31
CA HIS A 59 7.32 -13.69 -14.46
C HIS A 59 8.45 -13.09 -15.31
N GLY A 60 8.67 -11.77 -15.18
CA GLY A 60 9.81 -11.07 -15.80
C GLY A 60 11.01 -10.99 -14.86
N LEU A 61 11.76 -9.87 -14.89
CA LEU A 61 12.70 -9.56 -13.81
C LEU A 61 11.92 -9.28 -12.52
N GLU A 62 12.08 -10.15 -11.54
CA GLU A 62 11.34 -10.08 -10.28
C GLU A 62 12.12 -10.62 -9.08
N CYS A 63 11.48 -10.59 -7.91
CA CYS A 63 11.92 -11.26 -6.70
C CYS A 63 10.85 -12.19 -6.10
N THR A 64 9.77 -12.47 -6.86
CA THR A 64 8.67 -13.37 -6.49
C THR A 64 7.87 -12.95 -5.24
N CYS A 65 8.08 -11.71 -4.76
CA CYS A 65 7.40 -11.21 -3.57
C CYS A 65 5.88 -11.08 -3.77
N CYS A 66 5.40 -10.90 -5.00
CA CYS A 66 3.96 -10.75 -5.26
C CYS A 66 3.28 -12.12 -5.25
N SER A 67 3.85 -13.15 -5.88
CA SER A 67 3.39 -14.54 -5.73
C SER A 67 3.40 -14.98 -4.28
N GLU A 68 4.48 -14.70 -3.54
CA GLU A 68 4.54 -14.97 -2.10
C GLU A 68 3.45 -14.24 -1.33
N SER A 69 3.21 -12.96 -1.62
CA SER A 69 2.13 -12.19 -0.99
C SER A 69 0.76 -12.76 -1.32
N PHE A 70 0.51 -13.09 -2.59
CA PHE A 70 -0.74 -13.65 -3.06
C PHE A 70 -1.14 -14.86 -2.22
N ILE A 71 -0.24 -15.85 -2.07
CA ILE A 71 -0.51 -17.07 -1.30
C ILE A 71 -0.70 -16.84 0.22
N ARG A 72 -0.41 -15.64 0.75
CA ARG A 72 -0.69 -15.27 2.16
C ARG A 72 -2.11 -14.75 2.41
N SER A 73 -2.97 -14.65 1.39
CA SER A 73 -4.32 -14.11 1.55
C SER A 73 -5.15 -14.94 2.55
N ALA A 74 -5.71 -14.28 3.57
CA ALA A 74 -6.57 -14.94 4.54
C ALA A 74 -8.01 -15.12 4.02
N HIS A 75 -8.57 -14.09 3.35
CA HIS A 75 -9.97 -14.07 2.93
C HIS A 75 -10.17 -13.31 1.60
N PRO A 76 -10.39 -14.01 0.46
CA PRO A 76 -10.46 -15.46 0.32
C PRO A 76 -9.08 -16.13 0.49
N LEU A 77 -9.07 -17.40 0.92
CA LEU A 77 -7.84 -18.19 0.92
C LEU A 77 -7.42 -18.42 -0.53
N VAL A 78 -6.11 -18.45 -0.80
CA VAL A 78 -5.64 -18.70 -2.18
C VAL A 78 -6.04 -20.06 -2.70
N LYS A 79 -6.13 -21.08 -1.84
CA LYS A 79 -6.73 -22.36 -2.22
C LYS A 79 -8.11 -22.16 -2.86
N ASP A 80 -8.96 -21.31 -2.31
CA ASP A 80 -10.28 -21.05 -2.84
C ASP A 80 -10.21 -20.18 -4.12
N VAL A 81 -9.22 -19.29 -4.23
CA VAL A 81 -8.98 -18.52 -5.46
C VAL A 81 -8.57 -19.45 -6.61
N VAL A 82 -7.52 -20.27 -6.42
CA VAL A 82 -6.93 -21.14 -7.45
C VAL A 82 -7.82 -22.33 -7.77
N LEU A 83 -8.36 -23.02 -6.76
CA LEU A 83 -9.20 -24.20 -7.00
C LEU A 83 -10.61 -23.84 -7.41
N SER A 84 -11.06 -22.60 -7.20
CA SER A 84 -12.48 -22.31 -7.31
C SER A 84 -12.79 -21.00 -8.03
N MET A 85 -12.13 -19.87 -7.76
CA MET A 85 -12.52 -18.59 -8.37
C MET A 85 -11.99 -18.37 -9.80
N VAL A 86 -10.77 -18.79 -10.09
CA VAL A 86 -10.12 -18.65 -11.40
C VAL A 86 -9.60 -20.00 -11.88
N SER A 87 -9.20 -20.08 -13.14
CA SER A 87 -8.37 -21.17 -13.65
C SER A 87 -6.96 -20.63 -13.84
N LEU A 88 -6.07 -20.87 -12.87
CA LEU A 88 -4.66 -20.53 -13.00
C LEU A 88 -4.02 -21.58 -13.90
N ASP A 89 -4.08 -21.32 -15.20
CA ASP A 89 -3.74 -22.30 -16.25
C ASP A 89 -2.24 -22.27 -16.59
N TYR A 90 -1.54 -21.20 -16.20
CA TYR A 90 -0.08 -21.09 -16.30
C TYR A 90 0.47 -20.23 -15.15
N ASP A 91 1.50 -20.71 -14.46
CA ASP A 91 2.26 -20.00 -13.43
C ASP A 91 3.57 -20.77 -13.18
N ASP A 92 4.71 -20.19 -13.56
CA ASP A 92 6.03 -20.85 -13.46
C ASP A 92 6.38 -21.29 -12.03
N THR A 93 5.81 -20.61 -11.02
CA THR A 93 6.11 -20.86 -9.60
C THR A 93 5.39 -22.10 -9.07
N LEU A 94 4.18 -22.37 -9.57
CA LEU A 94 3.26 -23.35 -8.98
C LEU A 94 2.94 -24.53 -9.89
N MET A 95 3.16 -24.43 -11.20
CA MET A 95 2.77 -25.45 -12.15
C MET A 95 3.65 -26.71 -12.06
N ALA A 96 3.06 -27.86 -12.39
CA ALA A 96 3.78 -29.14 -12.38
C ALA A 96 4.66 -29.35 -13.62
N ALA A 97 4.26 -28.80 -14.77
CA ALA A 97 4.99 -28.93 -16.03
C ALA A 97 6.18 -27.97 -16.08
N ALA A 98 7.23 -28.33 -16.83
CA ALA A 98 8.43 -27.53 -17.01
C ALA A 98 8.96 -27.69 -18.44
N GLY A 99 9.90 -26.83 -18.85
CA GLY A 99 10.51 -26.90 -20.19
C GLY A 99 9.47 -26.83 -21.31
N HIS A 100 9.58 -27.70 -22.32
CA HIS A 100 8.69 -27.69 -23.48
C HIS A 100 7.22 -27.93 -23.11
N GLN A 101 6.93 -28.73 -22.08
CA GLN A 101 5.54 -28.94 -21.64
C GLN A 101 4.93 -27.65 -21.06
N ALA A 102 5.73 -26.81 -20.40
CA ALA A 102 5.26 -25.51 -19.92
C ALA A 102 4.97 -24.56 -21.10
N ASP A 103 5.88 -24.49 -22.07
CA ASP A 103 5.68 -23.69 -23.29
C ASP A 103 4.44 -24.14 -24.09
N GLU A 104 4.20 -25.46 -24.19
CA GLU A 104 2.99 -26.02 -24.82
C GLU A 104 1.71 -25.60 -24.11
N ILE A 105 1.67 -25.70 -22.77
CA ILE A 105 0.51 -25.28 -21.97
C ILE A 105 0.24 -23.78 -22.13
N LEU A 106 1.29 -22.95 -22.16
CA LEU A 106 1.17 -21.51 -22.36
C LEU A 106 0.49 -21.18 -23.69
N GLN A 107 0.95 -21.80 -24.78
CA GLN A 107 0.39 -21.57 -26.12
C GLN A 107 -1.02 -22.17 -26.25
N GLU A 108 -1.26 -23.40 -25.75
CA GLU A 108 -2.59 -24.01 -25.76
C GLU A 108 -3.61 -23.12 -25.03
N THR A 109 -3.24 -22.62 -23.84
CA THR A 109 -4.09 -21.74 -23.04
C THR A 109 -4.40 -20.44 -23.78
N ARG A 110 -3.37 -19.82 -24.38
CA ARG A 110 -3.55 -18.60 -25.19
C ARG A 110 -4.50 -18.83 -26.37
N GLU A 111 -4.29 -19.89 -27.14
CA GLU A 111 -5.09 -20.17 -28.34
C GLU A 111 -6.54 -20.50 -27.98
N LYS A 112 -6.74 -21.37 -26.98
CA LYS A 112 -8.05 -21.82 -26.52
C LYS A 112 -8.90 -20.69 -25.94
N TYR A 113 -8.27 -19.73 -25.26
CA TYR A 113 -8.96 -18.65 -24.57
C TYR A 113 -8.66 -17.26 -25.15
N LYS A 114 -8.27 -17.20 -26.43
CA LYS A 114 -7.93 -15.96 -27.13
C LYS A 114 -8.99 -14.87 -26.93
N GLY A 115 -8.56 -13.72 -26.40
CA GLY A 115 -9.40 -12.56 -26.06
C GLY A 115 -10.17 -12.67 -24.74
N GLY A 116 -10.10 -13.81 -24.05
CA GLY A 116 -10.90 -14.14 -22.87
C GLY A 116 -10.10 -14.43 -21.59
N TYR A 117 -8.78 -14.63 -21.66
CA TYR A 117 -7.95 -14.82 -20.47
C TYR A 117 -7.42 -13.50 -19.91
N ILE A 118 -7.17 -13.49 -18.61
CA ILE A 118 -6.44 -12.42 -17.92
C ILE A 118 -4.95 -12.76 -17.94
N LEU A 119 -4.12 -11.79 -18.32
CA LEU A 119 -2.67 -11.89 -18.18
C LEU A 119 -2.25 -11.23 -16.86
N ALA A 120 -1.88 -12.02 -15.87
CA ALA A 120 -1.20 -11.56 -14.67
C ALA A 120 0.30 -11.46 -14.97
N VAL A 121 0.93 -10.34 -14.61
CA VAL A 121 2.37 -10.14 -14.80
C VAL A 121 2.99 -9.71 -13.49
N GLU A 122 3.93 -10.52 -13.00
CA GLU A 122 4.87 -10.13 -11.97
C GLU A 122 6.23 -9.81 -12.61
N GLY A 123 6.95 -8.86 -12.02
CA GLY A 123 8.21 -8.39 -12.60
C GLY A 123 8.03 -7.46 -13.79
N ASN A 124 9.10 -7.29 -14.57
CA ASN A 124 9.09 -6.46 -15.76
C ASN A 124 10.11 -6.90 -16.83
N PRO A 125 9.91 -6.49 -18.10
CA PRO A 125 10.88 -6.72 -19.15
C PRO A 125 12.09 -5.76 -19.05
N PRO A 126 13.32 -6.26 -19.11
CA PRO A 126 14.49 -5.45 -19.44
C PRO A 126 14.53 -5.17 -20.95
N LEU A 127 15.01 -4.00 -21.34
CA LEU A 127 15.17 -3.61 -22.75
C LEU A 127 16.62 -3.52 -23.20
N ASN A 128 17.58 -3.53 -22.28
CA ASN A 128 19.00 -3.51 -22.62
C ASN A 128 19.48 -4.90 -23.10
N GLU A 129 20.57 -4.95 -23.86
CA GLU A 129 21.13 -6.18 -24.47
C GLU A 129 20.05 -6.99 -25.22
N ASP A 130 19.26 -6.31 -26.06
CA ASP A 130 18.13 -6.87 -26.83
C ASP A 130 17.07 -7.59 -25.96
N GLY A 131 17.00 -7.24 -24.67
CA GLY A 131 16.09 -7.83 -23.69
C GLY A 131 16.59 -9.14 -23.07
N MET A 132 17.82 -9.56 -23.37
CA MET A 132 18.39 -10.84 -22.93
C MET A 132 18.81 -10.88 -21.45
N TYR A 133 18.65 -9.79 -20.70
CA TYR A 133 18.77 -9.83 -19.24
C TYR A 133 17.68 -10.67 -18.56
N CYS A 134 16.58 -10.98 -19.26
CA CYS A 134 15.56 -11.92 -18.82
C CYS A 134 15.21 -12.84 -20.00
N ILE A 135 15.69 -14.08 -19.94
CA ILE A 135 15.54 -15.09 -21.00
C ILE A 135 14.52 -16.11 -20.52
N ASP A 136 13.49 -16.32 -21.32
CA ASP A 136 12.46 -17.32 -21.08
C ASP A 136 12.29 -18.19 -22.34
N GLY A 137 12.45 -19.50 -22.19
CA GLY A 137 12.41 -20.46 -23.31
C GLY A 137 13.47 -20.17 -24.40
N GLY A 138 14.60 -19.58 -24.03
CA GLY A 138 15.67 -19.20 -24.97
C GLY A 138 15.42 -17.91 -25.77
N ARG A 139 14.36 -17.15 -25.43
CA ARG A 139 14.00 -15.88 -26.08
C ARG A 139 13.91 -14.74 -25.04
N PRO A 140 14.05 -13.46 -25.43
CA PRO A 140 13.78 -12.35 -24.54
C PRO A 140 12.35 -12.41 -23.98
N PHE A 141 12.20 -12.29 -22.65
CA PHE A 141 10.89 -12.31 -21.98
C PHE A 141 9.90 -11.28 -22.59
N VAL A 142 10.40 -10.12 -23.03
CA VAL A 142 9.59 -9.06 -23.65
C VAL A 142 8.83 -9.54 -24.89
N GLU A 143 9.35 -10.53 -25.62
CA GLU A 143 8.67 -11.12 -26.77
C GLU A 143 7.47 -11.97 -26.33
N LYS A 144 7.69 -12.92 -25.41
CA LYS A 144 6.61 -13.75 -24.85
C LYS A 144 5.53 -12.87 -24.18
N LEU A 145 5.94 -11.82 -23.47
CA LEU A 145 5.02 -10.82 -22.89
C LEU A 145 4.13 -10.17 -23.96
N ARG A 146 4.69 -9.73 -25.09
CA ARG A 146 3.91 -9.12 -26.18
C ARG A 146 2.94 -10.11 -26.81
N GLU A 147 3.39 -11.34 -27.05
CA GLU A 147 2.55 -12.41 -27.61
C GLU A 147 1.35 -12.71 -26.70
N MET A 148 1.60 -12.94 -25.40
CA MET A 148 0.54 -13.22 -24.44
C MET A 148 -0.33 -12.00 -24.15
N ALA A 149 0.20 -10.79 -24.18
CA ALA A 149 -0.61 -9.59 -23.97
C ALA A 149 -1.54 -9.31 -25.16
N GLY A 150 -1.08 -9.54 -26.40
CA GLY A 150 -1.84 -9.27 -27.63
C GLY A 150 -3.19 -9.99 -27.69
N ASP A 151 -3.28 -11.16 -27.05
CA ASP A 151 -4.49 -11.98 -27.01
C ASP A 151 -5.20 -11.97 -25.65
N ALA A 152 -4.69 -11.25 -24.65
CA ALA A 152 -5.35 -11.13 -23.36
C ALA A 152 -6.59 -10.22 -23.42
N MET A 153 -7.57 -10.45 -22.54
CA MET A 153 -8.70 -9.54 -22.33
C MET A 153 -8.27 -8.27 -21.59
N ALA A 154 -7.32 -8.41 -20.67
CA ALA A 154 -6.72 -7.36 -19.85
C ALA A 154 -5.45 -7.88 -19.19
N VAL A 155 -4.61 -6.95 -18.74
CA VAL A 155 -3.38 -7.24 -18.02
C VAL A 155 -3.49 -6.73 -16.59
N ILE A 156 -3.13 -7.56 -15.61
CA ILE A 156 -2.93 -7.13 -14.23
C ILE A 156 -1.43 -7.06 -13.96
N ALA A 157 -0.93 -5.85 -13.71
CA ALA A 157 0.46 -5.59 -13.38
C ALA A 157 0.64 -5.68 -11.85
N TRP A 158 1.09 -6.85 -11.37
CA TRP A 158 1.28 -7.11 -9.95
C TRP A 158 2.57 -6.47 -9.43
N GLY A 159 2.41 -5.72 -8.34
CA GLY A 159 3.51 -5.13 -7.61
C GLY A 159 4.11 -3.90 -8.28
N ALA A 160 5.02 -3.27 -7.54
CA ALA A 160 5.76 -2.10 -8.02
C ALA A 160 6.63 -2.43 -9.24
N CYS A 161 7.06 -3.69 -9.43
CA CYS A 161 7.89 -4.10 -10.57
C CYS A 161 7.11 -3.91 -11.88
N ALA A 162 5.97 -4.58 -12.00
CA ALA A 162 5.15 -4.51 -13.21
C ALA A 162 4.48 -3.14 -13.37
N SER A 163 4.08 -2.52 -12.25
CA SER A 163 3.42 -1.22 -12.27
C SER A 163 4.37 -0.07 -12.63
N TRP A 164 5.59 -0.05 -12.08
CA TRP A 164 6.46 1.14 -12.11
C TRP A 164 7.95 0.87 -12.39
N GLY A 165 8.42 -0.37 -12.34
CA GLY A 165 9.84 -0.72 -12.49
C GLY A 165 10.50 -1.28 -11.22
N CYS A 166 10.12 -0.77 -10.04
CA CYS A 166 10.69 -1.14 -8.72
C CYS A 166 12.23 -1.05 -8.65
N VAL A 167 12.86 -1.97 -7.90
CA VAL A 167 14.26 -1.86 -7.46
C VAL A 167 15.23 -1.98 -8.62
N GLN A 168 14.95 -2.85 -9.59
CA GLN A 168 15.78 -3.04 -10.78
C GLN A 168 15.76 -1.81 -11.72
N ALA A 169 14.72 -0.98 -11.63
CA ALA A 169 14.61 0.27 -12.38
C ALA A 169 15.10 1.50 -11.61
N ALA A 170 15.48 1.34 -10.33
CA ALA A 170 16.12 2.40 -9.57
C ALA A 170 17.47 2.77 -10.19
N LYS A 171 17.96 4.00 -9.94
CA LYS A 171 19.24 4.45 -10.51
C LYS A 171 20.38 3.45 -10.20
N PRO A 172 21.21 3.07 -11.20
CA PRO A 172 21.27 3.59 -12.58
C PRO A 172 20.43 2.84 -13.62
N ASN A 173 19.57 1.88 -13.23
CA ASN A 173 18.77 1.01 -14.12
C ASN A 173 19.62 0.28 -15.20
N PRO A 174 20.53 -0.63 -14.78
CA PRO A 174 21.51 -1.23 -15.69
C PRO A 174 20.89 -2.11 -16.78
N THR A 175 19.74 -2.74 -16.49
CA THR A 175 19.05 -3.63 -17.44
C THR A 175 18.02 -2.90 -18.31
N GLN A 176 17.85 -1.59 -18.10
CA GLN A 176 16.74 -0.80 -18.67
C GLN A 176 15.38 -1.49 -18.44
N ALA A 177 15.14 -1.92 -17.20
CA ALA A 177 13.85 -2.44 -16.78
C ALA A 177 12.77 -1.36 -16.93
N VAL A 178 11.67 -1.70 -17.58
CA VAL A 178 10.53 -0.78 -17.81
C VAL A 178 9.21 -1.39 -17.35
N PRO A 179 8.26 -0.60 -16.81
CA PRO A 179 6.97 -1.14 -16.43
C PRO A 179 6.15 -1.62 -17.65
N ILE A 180 5.16 -2.49 -17.39
CA ILE A 180 4.40 -3.18 -18.43
C ILE A 180 3.71 -2.22 -19.39
N ASP A 181 3.22 -1.08 -18.89
CA ASP A 181 2.53 -0.06 -19.69
C ASP A 181 3.44 0.73 -20.65
N LYS A 182 4.76 0.54 -20.58
CA LYS A 182 5.70 1.06 -21.59
C LYS A 182 5.84 0.14 -22.79
N VAL A 183 5.57 -1.16 -22.60
CA VAL A 183 5.70 -2.20 -23.63
C VAL A 183 4.35 -2.52 -24.26
N ILE A 184 3.31 -2.68 -23.43
CA ILE A 184 1.94 -3.00 -23.83
C ILE A 184 1.10 -1.73 -23.77
N ARG A 185 0.48 -1.34 -24.89
CA ARG A 185 -0.24 -0.05 -25.02
C ARG A 185 -1.67 -0.16 -25.54
N ASP A 186 -2.04 -1.33 -26.04
CA ASP A 186 -3.28 -1.64 -26.73
C ASP A 186 -4.24 -2.49 -25.88
N LYS A 187 -3.92 -2.70 -24.59
CA LYS A 187 -4.72 -3.49 -23.65
C LYS A 187 -5.04 -2.68 -22.40
N PRO A 188 -6.20 -2.93 -21.75
CA PRO A 188 -6.45 -2.42 -20.41
C PRO A 188 -5.41 -2.99 -19.43
N ILE A 189 -4.73 -2.11 -18.69
CA ILE A 189 -3.74 -2.47 -17.66
C ILE A 189 -4.22 -2.01 -16.30
N ILE A 190 -4.38 -2.96 -15.38
CA ILE A 190 -4.68 -2.70 -13.97
C ILE A 190 -3.38 -2.75 -13.19
N LYS A 191 -2.91 -1.60 -12.70
CA LYS A 191 -1.74 -1.52 -11.84
C LYS A 191 -2.13 -1.80 -10.40
N VAL A 192 -1.54 -2.82 -9.79
CA VAL A 192 -1.73 -3.12 -8.36
C VAL A 192 -0.38 -3.00 -7.66
N PRO A 193 0.08 -1.77 -7.37
CA PRO A 193 1.43 -1.54 -6.88
C PRO A 193 1.59 -1.82 -5.38
N GLY A 194 2.85 -1.92 -4.97
CA GLY A 194 3.30 -2.34 -3.64
C GLY A 194 4.47 -3.31 -3.79
N CYS A 195 5.38 -3.34 -2.82
CA CYS A 195 6.54 -4.24 -2.86
C CYS A 195 6.57 -5.16 -1.62
N PRO A 196 5.69 -6.20 -1.56
CA PRO A 196 4.63 -6.52 -2.52
C PRO A 196 3.32 -5.74 -2.26
N PRO A 197 2.26 -5.93 -3.07
CA PRO A 197 0.90 -5.52 -2.71
C PRO A 197 0.38 -6.37 -1.55
N ILE A 198 -0.60 -5.86 -0.80
CA ILE A 198 -1.26 -6.61 0.27
C ILE A 198 -2.00 -7.82 -0.32
N ALA A 199 -1.89 -8.98 0.31
CA ALA A 199 -2.49 -10.23 -0.16
C ALA A 199 -4.02 -10.11 -0.39
N GLU A 200 -4.74 -9.53 0.59
CA GLU A 200 -6.18 -9.30 0.51
C GLU A 200 -6.56 -8.26 -0.57
N VAL A 201 -5.66 -7.33 -0.90
CA VAL A 201 -5.86 -6.40 -2.02
C VAL A 201 -5.76 -7.16 -3.36
N MET A 202 -4.77 -8.05 -3.50
CA MET A 202 -4.59 -8.86 -4.72
C MET A 202 -5.81 -9.75 -4.98
N THR A 203 -6.20 -10.54 -3.97
CA THR A 203 -7.38 -11.42 -4.08
C THR A 203 -8.67 -10.63 -4.22
N GLY A 204 -8.73 -9.42 -3.66
CA GLY A 204 -9.87 -8.54 -3.82
C GLY A 204 -10.08 -8.00 -5.23
N VAL A 205 -9.00 -7.65 -5.93
CA VAL A 205 -9.08 -7.26 -7.35
C VAL A 205 -9.59 -8.42 -8.20
N ILE A 206 -9.08 -9.64 -7.99
CA ILE A 206 -9.53 -10.85 -8.70
C ILE A 206 -11.01 -11.11 -8.41
N SER A 207 -11.39 -11.09 -7.14
CA SER A 207 -12.77 -11.31 -6.69
C SER A 207 -13.74 -10.32 -7.31
N TYR A 208 -13.35 -9.05 -7.43
CA TYR A 208 -14.15 -8.02 -8.09
C TYR A 208 -14.39 -8.37 -9.56
N ILE A 209 -13.33 -8.70 -10.30
CA ILE A 209 -13.42 -9.01 -11.73
C ILE A 209 -14.31 -10.23 -11.97
N VAL A 210 -14.12 -11.31 -11.20
CA VAL A 210 -14.92 -12.53 -11.30
C VAL A 210 -16.40 -12.25 -11.00
N THR A 211 -16.67 -11.54 -9.90
CA THR A 211 -18.03 -11.25 -9.44
C THR A 211 -18.78 -10.40 -10.47
N PHE A 212 -18.22 -9.24 -10.79
CA PHE A 212 -18.92 -8.23 -11.59
C PHE A 212 -18.72 -8.39 -13.10
N GLY A 213 -17.80 -9.27 -13.53
CA GLY A 213 -17.49 -9.46 -14.96
C GLY A 213 -16.96 -8.21 -15.65
N LYS A 214 -16.37 -7.28 -14.88
CA LYS A 214 -15.84 -6.00 -15.37
C LYS A 214 -14.62 -5.57 -14.57
N MET A 215 -13.81 -4.70 -15.17
CA MET A 215 -12.64 -4.13 -14.52
C MET A 215 -13.05 -3.17 -13.38
N PRO A 216 -12.27 -3.08 -12.30
CA PRO A 216 -12.51 -2.12 -11.25
C PRO A 216 -12.32 -0.68 -11.75
N GLU A 217 -12.96 0.28 -11.08
CA GLU A 217 -12.73 1.68 -11.37
C GLU A 217 -11.27 2.05 -11.03
N LEU A 218 -10.55 2.59 -12.00
CA LEU A 218 -9.14 2.94 -11.86
C LEU A 218 -8.97 4.44 -11.66
N ASP A 219 -7.95 4.84 -10.90
CA ASP A 219 -7.51 6.22 -10.86
C ASP A 219 -6.73 6.59 -12.14
N ARG A 220 -6.29 7.86 -12.23
CA ARG A 220 -5.53 8.38 -13.39
C ARG A 220 -4.18 7.66 -13.64
N GLN A 221 -3.71 6.86 -12.70
CA GLN A 221 -2.47 6.09 -12.80
C GLN A 221 -2.73 4.63 -13.18
N GLY A 222 -4.01 4.22 -13.29
CA GLY A 222 -4.39 2.84 -13.58
C GLY A 222 -4.53 1.97 -12.32
N ARG A 223 -4.64 2.56 -11.13
CA ARG A 223 -4.72 1.81 -9.85
C ARG A 223 -6.18 1.65 -9.40
N PRO A 224 -6.61 0.48 -8.87
CA PRO A 224 -7.96 0.29 -8.35
C PRO A 224 -8.32 1.29 -7.24
N LYS A 225 -9.32 2.15 -7.48
CA LYS A 225 -9.71 3.21 -6.53
C LYS A 225 -10.10 2.66 -5.15
N MET A 226 -10.69 1.46 -5.10
CA MET A 226 -11.10 0.83 -3.84
C MET A 226 -9.94 0.61 -2.84
N PHE A 227 -8.70 0.52 -3.31
CA PHE A 227 -7.52 0.31 -2.46
C PHE A 227 -6.49 1.45 -2.53
N TYR A 228 -6.49 2.24 -3.61
CA TYR A 228 -5.45 3.24 -3.89
C TYR A 228 -5.98 4.69 -4.01
N SER A 229 -7.24 4.96 -3.62
CA SER A 229 -7.80 6.33 -3.65
C SER A 229 -7.41 7.21 -2.46
N GLN A 230 -6.91 6.63 -1.38
CA GLN A 230 -6.55 7.33 -0.15
C GLN A 230 -5.07 7.12 0.19
N ARG A 231 -4.48 8.11 0.86
CA ARG A 231 -3.10 8.01 1.33
C ARG A 231 -3.06 7.24 2.63
N ILE A 232 -1.95 6.55 2.87
CA ILE A 232 -1.65 5.90 4.15
C ILE A 232 -1.83 6.87 5.32
N HIS A 233 -1.36 8.12 5.16
CA HIS A 233 -1.45 9.13 6.21
C HIS A 233 -2.88 9.58 6.54
N ASP A 234 -3.80 9.51 5.56
CA ASP A 234 -5.18 9.97 5.73
C ASP A 234 -6.02 8.98 6.56
N LYS A 235 -5.52 7.74 6.75
CA LYS A 235 -6.14 6.69 7.58
C LYS A 235 -5.18 6.12 8.62
N CYS A 236 -4.06 6.80 8.89
CA CYS A 236 -3.06 6.31 9.85
C CYS A 236 -3.57 6.48 11.29
N TYR A 237 -3.51 5.41 12.09
CA TYR A 237 -3.92 5.47 13.50
C TYR A 237 -3.03 6.39 14.36
N ARG A 238 -1.78 6.67 13.93
CA ARG A 238 -0.87 7.63 14.58
C ARG A 238 -1.11 9.07 14.14
N ARG A 239 -2.14 9.34 13.34
CA ARG A 239 -2.46 10.68 12.83
C ARG A 239 -2.72 11.72 13.94
N PRO A 240 -3.42 11.40 15.05
CA PRO A 240 -3.57 12.35 16.14
C PRO A 240 -2.22 12.84 16.71
N HIS A 241 -1.22 11.96 16.83
CA HIS A 241 0.13 12.37 17.26
C HIS A 241 0.80 13.30 16.25
N PHE A 242 0.60 13.08 14.95
CA PHE A 242 1.09 14.00 13.92
C PHE A 242 0.47 15.39 14.06
N ASP A 243 -0.86 15.45 14.24
CA ASP A 243 -1.61 16.70 14.37
C ASP A 243 -1.30 17.42 15.70
N ALA A 244 -0.90 16.68 16.74
CA ALA A 244 -0.42 17.23 18.02
C ALA A 244 1.04 17.74 17.97
N GLY A 245 1.83 17.35 16.96
CA GLY A 245 3.26 17.62 16.93
C GLY A 245 4.11 16.64 17.76
N GLN A 246 3.54 15.50 18.11
CA GLN A 246 4.16 14.44 18.91
C GLN A 246 4.87 13.43 17.99
N PHE A 247 6.20 13.46 17.99
CA PHE A 247 7.00 12.70 17.04
C PHE A 247 8.05 11.84 17.74
N VAL A 248 8.34 10.72 17.10
CA VAL A 248 9.60 9.98 17.31
C VAL A 248 10.74 10.79 16.73
N GLU A 249 11.82 10.96 17.47
CA GLU A 249 13.02 11.68 17.02
C GLU A 249 14.20 10.73 16.80
N SER A 250 14.27 9.64 17.57
CA SER A 250 15.24 8.56 17.37
C SER A 250 14.62 7.20 17.66
N TRP A 251 15.19 6.13 17.09
CA TRP A 251 14.71 4.77 17.35
C TRP A 251 14.82 4.40 18.83
N ASP A 252 13.78 3.74 19.34
CA ASP A 252 13.63 3.33 20.75
C ASP A 252 13.62 4.48 21.80
N ASP A 253 13.37 5.73 21.39
CA ASP A 253 13.07 6.79 22.34
C ASP A 253 11.70 6.59 23.04
N ASP A 254 11.42 7.38 24.07
CA ASP A 254 10.15 7.30 24.80
C ASP A 254 8.93 7.57 23.89
N SER A 255 9.09 8.42 22.88
CA SER A 255 8.05 8.68 21.88
C SER A 255 7.76 7.44 21.02
N ALA A 256 8.78 6.67 20.65
CA ALA A 256 8.67 5.43 19.89
C ALA A 256 7.96 4.35 20.70
N ARG A 257 8.34 4.21 21.98
CA ARG A 257 7.71 3.28 22.94
C ARG A 257 6.24 3.61 23.19
N LYS A 258 5.87 4.89 23.11
CA LYS A 258 4.47 5.38 23.21
C LYS A 258 3.71 5.34 21.89
N GLY A 259 4.34 4.96 20.77
CA GLY A 259 3.69 4.86 19.47
C GLY A 259 3.43 6.20 18.78
N TYR A 260 4.24 7.23 19.04
CA TYR A 260 4.12 8.55 18.40
C TYR A 260 4.39 8.53 16.90
N CYS A 261 4.12 9.65 16.23
CA CYS A 261 4.22 9.74 14.78
C CYS A 261 5.66 9.59 14.28
N LEU A 262 5.82 8.81 13.20
CA LEU A 262 7.11 8.49 12.56
C LEU A 262 7.51 9.47 11.46
N TYR A 263 6.82 10.61 11.32
CA TYR A 263 7.11 11.58 10.26
C TYR A 263 8.55 12.10 10.35
N LYS A 264 9.02 12.42 11.55
CA LYS A 264 10.35 12.98 11.78
C LYS A 264 11.50 11.99 11.52
N VAL A 265 11.22 10.70 11.50
CA VAL A 265 12.14 9.61 11.14
C VAL A 265 11.89 9.08 9.71
N GLY A 266 11.27 9.89 8.86
CA GLY A 266 11.25 9.70 7.41
C GLY A 266 10.01 9.03 6.82
N CYS A 267 8.94 8.84 7.59
CA CYS A 267 7.72 8.22 7.08
C CYS A 267 7.15 8.95 5.84
N LYS A 268 7.05 8.22 4.72
CA LYS A 268 6.52 8.67 3.42
C LYS A 268 5.02 8.44 3.25
N GLY A 269 4.33 8.04 4.32
CA GLY A 269 2.87 7.87 4.33
C GLY A 269 2.06 9.06 3.80
N PRO A 270 2.48 10.34 4.05
CA PRO A 270 1.79 11.53 3.51
C PRO A 270 1.72 11.65 1.99
N THR A 271 2.54 10.89 1.26
CA THR A 271 2.59 10.91 -0.21
C THR A 271 2.38 9.54 -0.83
N THR A 272 1.90 8.56 -0.05
CA THR A 272 1.78 7.16 -0.49
C THR A 272 0.33 6.71 -0.46
N TYR A 273 -0.18 6.26 -1.60
CA TYR A 273 -1.52 5.69 -1.75
C TYR A 273 -1.45 4.17 -1.65
N ASN A 274 -2.14 3.61 -0.66
CA ASN A 274 -2.28 2.17 -0.43
C ASN A 274 -3.30 1.91 0.70
N ALA A 275 -3.62 0.66 0.96
CA ALA A 275 -4.55 0.23 1.99
C ALA A 275 -3.87 -0.24 3.31
N CYS A 276 -2.55 -0.08 3.47
CA CYS A 276 -1.83 -0.64 4.63
C CYS A 276 -2.32 -0.12 5.98
N SER A 277 -2.83 1.11 6.06
CA SER A 277 -3.35 1.68 7.31
C SER A 277 -4.80 1.30 7.61
N THR A 278 -5.51 0.70 6.65
CA THR A 278 -6.91 0.26 6.79
C THR A 278 -7.00 -1.26 6.79
N VAL A 279 -6.62 -1.91 5.70
CA VAL A 279 -6.60 -3.37 5.52
C VAL A 279 -5.49 -4.02 6.34
N ARG A 280 -4.35 -3.33 6.49
CA ARG A 280 -3.12 -3.84 7.13
C ARG A 280 -2.56 -5.05 6.35
N TRP A 281 -1.68 -5.82 6.98
CA TRP A 281 -0.99 -6.95 6.38
C TRP A 281 -1.26 -8.23 7.18
N ASN A 282 -1.26 -9.36 6.46
CA ASN A 282 -1.32 -10.72 7.00
C ASN A 282 -2.58 -10.96 7.86
N GLY A 283 -3.78 -10.89 7.26
CA GLY A 283 -5.02 -11.06 7.99
C GLY A 283 -5.30 -9.94 9.00
N GLY A 284 -4.80 -8.73 8.73
CA GLY A 284 -5.04 -7.56 9.56
C GLY A 284 -4.10 -7.38 10.75
N VAL A 285 -3.04 -8.19 10.89
CA VAL A 285 -2.18 -8.25 12.08
C VAL A 285 -1.41 -6.95 12.32
N SER A 286 -0.65 -6.49 11.32
CA SER A 286 0.16 -5.27 11.46
C SER A 286 0.39 -4.58 10.11
N PHE A 287 1.12 -3.48 10.09
CA PHE A 287 1.69 -2.85 8.91
C PHE A 287 2.92 -2.01 9.34
N PRO A 288 3.78 -1.52 8.42
CA PRO A 288 5.08 -0.94 8.78
C PRO A 288 5.04 0.09 9.93
N ILE A 289 4.11 1.05 9.86
CA ILE A 289 3.99 2.12 10.87
C ILE A 289 3.56 1.56 12.23
N GLN A 290 2.68 0.56 12.26
CA GLN A 290 2.27 -0.09 13.51
C GLN A 290 3.45 -0.83 14.15
N SER A 291 4.28 -1.48 13.34
CA SER A 291 5.52 -2.13 13.78
C SER A 291 6.69 -1.17 14.03
N GLY A 292 6.46 0.15 14.04
CA GLY A 292 7.45 1.14 14.44
C GLY A 292 8.35 1.69 13.34
N HIS A 293 8.21 1.24 12.08
CA HIS A 293 8.98 1.78 10.96
C HIS A 293 8.15 2.70 10.06
N GLY A 294 8.73 3.82 9.62
CA GLY A 294 8.09 4.72 8.68
C GLY A 294 7.71 4.02 7.37
N CYS A 295 6.60 4.44 6.75
CA CYS A 295 6.27 3.99 5.40
C CYS A 295 7.38 4.43 4.44
N ILE A 296 7.84 3.54 3.55
CA ILE A 296 8.88 3.84 2.55
C ILE A 296 8.31 4.30 1.20
N GLY A 297 7.00 4.24 1.03
CA GLY A 297 6.32 4.63 -0.22
C GLY A 297 6.34 3.58 -1.32
N CYS A 298 6.44 2.29 -0.98
CA CYS A 298 6.66 1.20 -1.94
C CYS A 298 5.56 0.98 -3.00
N SER A 299 4.41 1.65 -2.91
CA SER A 299 3.36 1.63 -3.94
C SER A 299 3.40 2.82 -4.90
N GLU A 300 4.32 3.77 -4.70
CA GLU A 300 4.47 4.95 -5.54
C GLU A 300 5.58 4.76 -6.58
N GLU A 301 5.40 5.38 -7.74
CA GLU A 301 6.39 5.39 -8.80
C GLU A 301 7.72 6.00 -8.32
N GLY A 302 8.83 5.32 -8.65
CA GLY A 302 10.19 5.79 -8.39
C GLY A 302 10.56 5.94 -6.92
N PHE A 303 9.86 5.28 -5.98
CA PHE A 303 10.07 5.50 -4.55
C PHE A 303 11.51 5.25 -4.06
N TRP A 304 12.26 4.36 -4.74
CA TRP A 304 13.68 4.10 -4.48
C TRP A 304 14.58 5.32 -4.68
N ASP A 305 14.20 6.24 -5.57
CA ASP A 305 15.03 7.39 -5.97
C ASP A 305 14.54 8.72 -5.38
N LYS A 306 13.63 8.70 -4.39
CA LYS A 306 13.05 9.89 -3.74
C LYS A 306 13.88 10.38 -2.53
N GLY A 307 15.18 10.12 -2.54
CA GLY A 307 16.08 10.40 -1.41
C GLY A 307 16.01 9.32 -0.32
N SER A 308 16.65 9.56 0.83
CA SER A 308 16.70 8.58 1.90
C SER A 308 15.30 8.28 2.45
N PHE A 309 15.07 7.01 2.81
CA PHE A 309 13.85 6.64 3.53
C PHE A 309 13.73 7.32 4.89
N TYR A 310 14.85 7.78 5.47
CA TYR A 310 14.88 8.44 6.77
C TYR A 310 14.81 9.97 6.70
N ASP A 311 14.95 10.55 5.51
CA ASP A 311 14.78 11.99 5.32
C ASP A 311 13.31 12.39 5.41
N ARG A 312 13.03 13.52 6.07
CA ARG A 312 11.67 14.04 6.20
C ARG A 312 11.15 14.57 4.86
N LEU A 313 9.85 14.41 4.62
CA LEU A 313 9.17 15.06 3.50
C LEU A 313 9.09 16.57 3.74
N THR A 314 9.81 17.39 2.98
CA THR A 314 9.85 18.85 3.17
C THR A 314 8.62 19.60 2.65
N THR A 315 7.78 18.95 1.85
CA THR A 315 6.61 19.56 1.19
C THR A 315 5.31 19.47 2.00
N ILE A 316 5.32 18.80 3.15
CA ILE A 316 4.16 18.66 4.01
C ILE A 316 4.16 19.79 5.05
N ARG A 317 3.20 20.73 4.95
CA ARG A 317 3.02 21.79 5.95
C ARG A 317 2.40 21.18 7.21
N GLN A 318 3.11 21.28 8.32
CA GLN A 318 2.67 20.77 9.62
C GLN A 318 1.97 21.88 10.43
N PHE A 319 0.89 21.53 11.11
CA PHE A 319 0.26 22.36 12.14
C PHE A 319 0.13 21.51 13.41
N GLY A 320 1.06 21.68 14.35
CA GLY A 320 1.06 20.95 15.63
C GLY A 320 0.22 21.71 16.65
N VAL A 321 -1.03 21.32 16.86
CA VAL A 321 -1.98 22.07 17.69
C VAL A 321 -1.50 22.14 19.15
N GLU A 322 -1.11 20.99 19.71
CA GLU A 322 -0.59 20.93 21.10
C GLU A 322 0.79 21.55 21.21
N ALA A 323 1.73 21.23 20.31
CA ALA A 323 3.06 21.85 20.32
C ALA A 323 2.99 23.39 20.25
N THR A 324 2.04 23.94 19.50
CA THR A 324 1.81 25.39 19.43
C THR A 324 1.23 25.92 20.74
N ALA A 325 0.26 25.22 21.33
CA ALA A 325 -0.34 25.60 22.62
C ALA A 325 0.68 25.57 23.76
N ASP A 326 1.54 24.55 23.83
CA ASP A 326 2.61 24.45 24.82
C ASP A 326 3.63 25.58 24.68
N GLN A 327 4.03 25.91 23.46
CA GLN A 327 4.94 27.05 23.22
C GLN A 327 4.33 28.38 23.65
N ILE A 328 3.06 28.62 23.33
CA ILE A 328 2.33 29.82 23.78
C ILE A 328 2.21 29.82 25.31
N GLY A 329 1.87 28.68 25.91
CA GLY A 329 1.77 28.52 27.36
C GLY A 329 3.10 28.80 28.07
N LEU A 330 4.21 28.26 27.56
CA LEU A 330 5.55 28.49 28.10
C LEU A 330 5.96 29.97 27.97
N ALA A 331 5.68 30.59 26.82
CA ALA A 331 5.97 32.00 26.59
C ALA A 331 5.14 32.92 27.51
N ALA A 332 3.85 32.63 27.67
CA ALA A 332 2.97 33.37 28.57
C ALA A 332 3.40 33.22 30.03
N ALA A 333 3.72 31.99 30.46
CA ALA A 333 4.24 31.72 31.80
C ALA A 333 5.55 32.47 32.05
N GLY A 334 6.48 32.43 31.10
CA GLY A 334 7.74 33.17 31.15
C GLY A 334 7.54 34.68 31.28
N ALA A 335 6.61 35.25 30.52
CA ALA A 335 6.27 36.67 30.58
C ALA A 335 5.67 37.06 31.95
N VAL A 336 4.78 36.23 32.51
CA VAL A 336 4.21 36.45 33.85
C VAL A 336 5.29 36.39 34.93
N VAL A 337 6.16 35.37 34.89
CA VAL A 337 7.27 35.23 35.85
C VAL A 337 8.21 36.43 35.78
N ALA A 338 8.59 36.86 34.57
CA ALA A 338 9.42 38.05 34.37
C ALA A 338 8.72 39.31 34.89
N GLY A 339 7.43 39.48 34.60
CA GLY A 339 6.64 40.61 35.08
C GLY A 339 6.55 40.66 36.62
N VAL A 340 6.33 39.52 37.27
CA VAL A 340 6.32 39.41 38.74
C VAL A 340 7.70 39.72 39.31
N ALA A 341 8.78 39.18 38.73
CA ALA A 341 10.14 39.47 39.16
C ALA A 341 10.51 40.96 39.04
N VAL A 342 10.14 41.60 37.92
CA VAL A 342 10.33 43.04 37.73
C VAL A 342 9.51 43.85 38.74
N HIS A 343 8.23 43.50 38.94
CA HIS A 343 7.35 44.20 39.88
C HIS A 343 7.86 44.09 41.33
N THR A 344 8.29 42.90 41.75
CA THR A 344 8.85 42.66 43.08
C THR A 344 10.17 43.41 43.30
N ALA A 345 11.08 43.40 42.31
CA ALA A 345 12.32 44.18 42.37
C ALA A 345 12.04 45.69 42.45
N ALA A 346 11.15 46.21 41.60
CA ALA A 346 10.74 47.62 41.62
C ALA A 346 10.10 48.01 42.96
N THR A 347 9.28 47.14 43.55
CA THR A 347 8.65 47.36 44.86
C THR A 347 9.68 47.36 45.99
N ALA A 348 10.69 46.48 45.95
CA ALA A 348 11.78 46.46 46.92
C ALA A 348 12.62 47.74 46.85
N VAL A 349 12.97 48.18 45.63
CA VAL A 349 13.68 49.46 45.40
C VAL A 349 12.85 50.63 45.92
N LYS A 350 11.55 50.70 45.59
CA LYS A 350 10.65 51.77 46.06
C LYS A 350 10.51 51.78 47.60
N ARG A 351 10.48 50.62 48.24
CA ARG A 351 10.46 50.53 49.71
C ARG A 351 11.75 51.04 50.33
N LEU A 352 12.91 50.68 49.75
CA LEU A 352 14.22 51.15 50.20
C LEU A 352 14.38 52.66 50.04
N THR A 353 13.93 53.25 48.93
CA THR A 353 13.96 54.70 48.73
C THR A 353 13.00 55.44 49.65
N SER A 354 11.78 54.93 49.88
CA SER A 354 10.83 55.58 50.81
C SER A 354 11.26 55.50 52.29
N LYS A 355 12.01 54.46 52.68
CA LYS A 355 12.62 54.36 54.03
C LYS A 355 13.73 55.41 54.21
N HIS A 356 14.45 55.75 53.14
CA HIS A 356 15.47 56.80 53.15
C HIS A 356 14.83 58.20 53.28
N ASP A 357 13.68 58.43 52.64
CA ASP A 357 12.93 59.69 52.77
C ASP A 357 12.28 59.88 54.15
N HIS A 358 11.83 58.80 54.80
CA HIS A 358 11.32 58.87 56.16
C HIS A 358 12.39 59.17 57.22
N HIS A 359 13.65 58.77 56.98
CA HIS A 359 14.76 59.11 57.88
C HIS A 359 15.21 60.58 57.75
N ARG A 360 15.02 61.21 56.58
CA ARG A 360 15.33 62.64 56.35
C ARG A 360 14.25 63.62 56.82
N ARG A 361 13.03 63.15 57.10
CA ARG A 361 11.92 63.99 57.62
C ARG A 361 11.85 64.06 59.15
N ASN A 362 12.66 63.27 59.87
CA ASN A 362 12.70 63.23 61.34
C ASN A 362 14.04 63.69 61.92
N GLU A 363 14.71 64.67 61.32
CA GLU A 363 15.69 65.49 62.04
C GLU A 363 14.95 66.66 62.69
N PRO A 364 15.03 66.84 64.04
CA PRO A 364 14.48 68.01 64.69
C PRO A 364 15.31 69.24 64.31
N HIS A 365 14.66 70.22 63.69
CA HIS A 365 15.12 71.60 63.72
C HIS A 365 14.79 72.14 65.12
N ASP A 366 15.80 72.30 65.97
CA ASP A 366 15.71 73.26 67.08
C ASP A 366 16.92 74.19 67.05
N GLN A 367 16.58 75.46 66.80
CA GLN A 367 17.40 76.64 66.96
C GLN A 367 17.30 77.09 68.42
N GLN A 368 18.42 77.15 69.13
CA GLN A 368 18.97 78.29 69.90
C GLN A 368 19.94 77.82 70.97
#